data_AF-A0A2V7SVX2-F1
#
_entry.id   AF-A0A2V7SVX2-F1
#
_cell.length_a   1.000
_cell.length_b   1.000
_cell.length_c   1.000
_cell.angle_alpha   90.00
_cell.angle_beta   90.00
_cell.angle_gamma   90.00
#
_symmetry.space_group_name_H-M   'P 1'
#
loop_
_entity.id
_entity.type
_entity.pdbx_description
1 polymer ?
#
loop_
_entity_poly.entity_id
_entity_poly.type
_entity_poly.pdbx_seq_one_letter_code
_entity_poly.pdbx_strand_id
1 'polypeptide(L)'
;MVFESGLQHFASSPAMIDAQPDYVRQFLTVVPTAWDETRFIDGYPGQLAVLARRRGTDWYVGAITSDTMVSIAEVPLRFLGAGTYDVSLISDGEDVDKFAHATETLIRRDTMTVELAPRGGFVARFTRRGAPEPDAPTPRAAVAPAARPAAKNAPRATSRPRRVP
;
A
#
# COMPACT_ATOMS: atom_id res chain seq x y z
N MET A 1 1.75 -4.92 1.67
CA MET A 1 2.47 -5.82 0.74
C MET A 1 3.35 -6.80 1.48
N VAL A 2 4.40 -6.34 2.17
CA VAL A 2 5.27 -7.23 2.97
C VAL A 2 4.58 -7.65 4.27
N PHE A 3 3.94 -6.70 4.96
CA PHE A 3 3.08 -6.99 6.11
C PHE A 3 1.68 -7.39 5.64
N GLU A 4 1.15 -8.46 6.25
CA GLU A 4 -0.22 -8.93 6.04
C GLU A 4 -1.14 -8.37 7.12
N SER A 5 -2.23 -7.74 6.69
CA SER A 5 -3.31 -7.31 7.56
C SER A 5 -4.63 -7.36 6.81
N GLY A 6 -5.69 -7.83 7.48
CA GLY A 6 -7.07 -7.76 6.96
C GLY A 6 -7.63 -6.33 6.93
N LEU A 7 -6.98 -5.38 7.60
CA LEU A 7 -7.27 -3.95 7.56
C LEU A 7 -5.94 -3.17 7.50
N GLN A 8 -5.67 -2.52 6.37
CA GLN A 8 -4.50 -1.66 6.22
C GLN A 8 -4.87 -0.22 6.59
N HIS A 9 -4.13 0.37 7.54
CA HIS A 9 -4.30 1.78 7.92
C HIS A 9 -3.18 2.62 7.30
N PHE A 10 -3.53 3.74 6.68
CA PHE A 10 -2.57 4.78 6.29
C PHE A 10 -2.38 5.76 7.44
N ALA A 11 -1.21 5.72 8.07
CA ALA A 11 -0.88 6.57 9.23
C ALA A 11 -0.43 7.99 8.83
N SER A 12 -0.87 8.48 7.67
CA SER A 12 -0.52 9.79 7.12
C SER A 12 -1.75 10.70 7.10
N SER A 13 -1.55 12.01 7.23
CA SER A 13 -2.65 12.96 7.04
C SER A 13 -3.13 12.96 5.57
N PRO A 14 -4.40 13.30 5.30
CA PRO A 14 -4.89 13.42 3.93
C PRO A 14 -4.03 14.36 3.07
N ALA A 15 -3.63 15.51 3.62
CA ALA A 15 -2.76 16.47 2.94
C ALA A 15 -1.40 15.89 2.56
N MET A 16 -0.82 15.02 3.39
CA MET A 16 0.44 14.34 3.07
C MET A 16 0.28 13.28 1.98
N ILE A 17 -0.86 12.59 1.93
CA ILE A 17 -1.18 11.63 0.88
C ILE A 17 -1.41 12.37 -0.45
N ASP A 18 -2.15 13.49 -0.41
CA ASP A 18 -2.45 14.31 -1.59
C ASP A 18 -1.21 14.95 -2.19
N ALA A 19 -0.18 15.23 -1.37
CA ALA A 19 1.10 15.75 -1.83
C ALA A 19 1.99 14.69 -2.52
N GLN A 20 1.63 13.40 -2.46
CA GLN A 20 2.40 12.35 -3.10
C GLN A 20 2.23 12.35 -4.63
N PRO A 21 3.25 11.90 -5.38
CA PRO A 21 3.12 11.73 -6.82
C PRO A 21 1.94 10.83 -7.22
N ASP A 22 1.35 11.10 -8.39
CA ASP A 22 0.16 10.43 -8.89
C ASP A 22 0.31 8.90 -8.93
N TYR A 23 1.48 8.40 -9.34
CA TYR A 23 1.77 6.97 -9.40
C TYR A 23 1.74 6.31 -8.01
N VAL A 24 2.16 7.01 -6.95
CA VAL A 24 2.08 6.54 -5.56
C VAL A 24 0.62 6.49 -5.13
N ARG A 25 -0.12 7.58 -5.31
CA ARG A 25 -1.54 7.67 -4.92
C ARG A 25 -2.39 6.63 -5.65
N GLN A 26 -2.13 6.42 -6.94
CA GLN A 26 -2.79 5.40 -7.73
C GLN A 26 -2.46 4.00 -7.20
N PHE A 27 -1.19 3.71 -6.91
CA PHE A 27 -0.78 2.43 -6.32
C PHE A 27 -1.54 2.15 -5.02
N LEU A 28 -1.55 3.10 -4.08
CA LEU A 28 -2.26 2.98 -2.79
C LEU A 28 -3.76 2.72 -2.95
N THR A 29 -4.36 3.16 -4.05
CA THR A 29 -5.79 2.97 -4.35
C THR A 29 -6.10 1.59 -4.91
N VAL A 30 -5.15 0.96 -5.61
CA VAL A 30 -5.35 -0.34 -6.29
C VAL A 30 -4.85 -1.54 -5.48
N VAL A 31 -4.07 -1.33 -4.40
CA VAL A 31 -3.61 -2.44 -3.56
C VAL A 31 -4.81 -3.15 -2.92
N PRO A 32 -5.00 -4.45 -3.18
CA PRO A 32 -6.12 -5.19 -2.59
C PRO A 32 -5.87 -5.49 -1.11
N THR A 33 -6.96 -5.68 -0.37
CA THR A 33 -6.93 -6.04 1.06
C THR A 33 -6.90 -7.56 1.30
N ALA A 34 -7.17 -8.36 0.27
CA ALA A 34 -7.14 -9.82 0.34
C ALA A 34 -6.51 -10.42 -0.92
N TRP A 35 -5.88 -11.57 -0.75
CA TRP A 35 -5.01 -12.20 -1.74
C TRP A 35 -5.49 -13.61 -2.05
N ASP A 36 -5.44 -14.00 -3.32
CA ASP A 36 -5.73 -15.38 -3.72
C ASP A 36 -4.52 -16.29 -3.46
N GLU A 37 -3.33 -15.70 -3.52
CA GLU A 37 -2.07 -16.42 -3.44
C GLU A 37 -0.97 -15.51 -2.89
N THR A 38 -0.10 -16.07 -2.06
CA THR A 38 1.13 -15.42 -1.59
C THR A 38 2.31 -16.35 -1.81
N ARG A 39 3.41 -15.81 -2.35
CA ARG A 39 4.65 -16.52 -2.60
C ARG A 39 5.82 -15.78 -1.97
N PHE A 40 6.59 -16.52 -1.19
CA PHE A 40 7.93 -16.10 -0.79
C PHE A 40 8.87 -16.21 -1.99
N ILE A 41 9.54 -15.09 -2.31
CA ILE A 41 10.47 -15.02 -3.43
C ILE A 41 11.90 -15.20 -2.92
N ASP A 42 12.28 -14.36 -1.96
CA ASP A 42 13.60 -14.34 -1.35
C ASP A 42 13.58 -13.60 -0.01
N GLY A 43 14.61 -13.79 0.81
CA GLY A 43 14.78 -13.09 2.07
C GLY A 43 15.53 -13.88 3.13
N TYR A 44 16.09 -13.15 4.10
CA TYR A 44 16.71 -13.70 5.29
C TYR A 44 16.17 -12.96 6.53
N PRO A 45 15.79 -13.67 7.61
CA PRO A 45 15.24 -13.04 8.81
C PRO A 45 16.11 -11.91 9.34
N GLY A 46 15.51 -10.73 9.53
CA GLY A 46 16.20 -9.54 10.03
C GLY A 46 17.15 -8.90 9.01
N GLN A 47 17.03 -9.21 7.72
CA GLN A 47 17.81 -8.58 6.64
C GLN A 47 16.92 -8.19 5.46
N LEU A 48 16.30 -9.16 4.78
CA LEU A 48 15.55 -8.94 3.54
C LEU A 48 14.27 -9.76 3.56
N ALA A 49 13.19 -9.22 3.01
CA ALA A 49 12.01 -9.99 2.67
C ALA A 49 11.43 -9.52 1.33
N VAL A 50 11.26 -10.45 0.40
CA VAL A 50 10.62 -10.24 -0.91
C VAL A 50 9.41 -11.18 -1.02
N LEU A 51 8.23 -10.58 -1.16
CA LEU A 51 6.96 -11.30 -1.25
C LEU A 51 6.23 -10.92 -2.53
N ALA A 52 5.69 -11.91 -3.23
CA ALA A 52 4.77 -11.73 -4.35
C ALA A 52 3.37 -12.19 -3.95
N ARG A 53 2.35 -11.37 -4.18
CA ARG A 53 0.96 -11.69 -3.87
C ARG A 53 0.08 -11.51 -5.10
N ARG A 54 -0.89 -12.39 -5.30
CA ARG A 54 -1.81 -12.37 -6.45
C ARG A 54 -3.22 -12.01 -6.02
N ARG A 55 -3.90 -11.22 -6.85
CA ARG A 55 -5.35 -11.03 -6.81
C ARG A 55 -5.88 -11.05 -8.24
N GLY A 56 -6.75 -12.00 -8.57
CA GLY A 56 -7.19 -12.26 -9.93
C GLY A 56 -6.00 -12.60 -10.83
N THR A 57 -5.78 -11.79 -11.87
CA THR A 57 -4.65 -11.92 -12.81
C THR A 57 -3.44 -11.07 -12.43
N ASP A 58 -3.59 -10.16 -11.48
CA ASP A 58 -2.57 -9.17 -11.15
C ASP A 58 -1.69 -9.67 -10.01
N TRP A 59 -0.40 -9.39 -10.14
CA TRP A 59 0.59 -9.66 -9.10
C TRP A 59 1.12 -8.38 -8.51
N TYR A 60 1.45 -8.42 -7.23
CA TYR A 60 2.01 -7.33 -6.47
C TYR A 60 3.22 -7.87 -5.73
N VAL A 61 4.39 -7.31 -6.00
CA VAL A 61 5.64 -7.67 -5.35
C VAL A 61 6.04 -6.54 -4.42
N GLY A 62 6.49 -6.87 -3.22
CA GLY A 62 7.09 -5.90 -2.30
C GLY A 62 8.36 -6.45 -1.69
N ALA A 63 9.36 -5.58 -1.54
CA ALA A 63 10.58 -5.87 -0.83
C ALA A 63 10.84 -4.84 0.27
N ILE A 64 11.42 -5.30 1.39
CA ILE A 64 11.97 -4.44 2.43
C ILE A 64 13.33 -4.99 2.85
N THR A 65 14.29 -4.09 3.05
CA THR A 65 15.60 -4.45 3.63
C THR A 65 15.84 -3.70 4.95
N SER A 66 16.63 -4.29 5.84
CA SER A 66 17.20 -3.63 7.01
C SER A 66 18.70 -3.37 6.89
N ASP A 67 19.29 -3.66 5.73
CA ASP A 67 20.69 -3.39 5.46
C ASP A 67 21.01 -1.91 5.60
N THR A 68 22.20 -1.60 6.12
CA THR A 68 22.68 -0.22 6.27
C THR A 68 23.45 0.28 5.04
N MET A 69 23.62 -0.58 4.04
CA MET A 69 24.26 -0.29 2.76
C MET A 69 23.27 -0.57 1.64
N VAL A 70 23.54 -0.03 0.45
CA VAL A 70 22.80 -0.37 -0.77
C VAL A 70 22.88 -1.88 -1.01
N SER A 71 21.75 -2.51 -1.33
CA SER A 71 21.69 -3.92 -1.68
C SER A 71 20.84 -4.17 -2.93
N ILE A 72 20.93 -5.37 -3.49
CA ILE A 72 20.24 -5.72 -4.74
C ILE A 72 19.23 -6.82 -4.44
N ALA A 73 17.98 -6.60 -4.85
CA ALA A 73 16.94 -7.60 -4.81
C ALA A 73 16.73 -8.20 -6.21
N GLU A 74 16.94 -9.51 -6.33
CA GLU A 74 16.64 -10.26 -7.55
C GLU A 74 15.29 -10.96 -7.42
N VAL A 75 14.41 -10.73 -8.40
CA VAL A 75 13.04 -11.25 -8.40
C VAL A 75 12.82 -12.09 -9.66
N PRO A 76 13.09 -13.41 -9.60
CA PRO A 76 12.77 -14.29 -10.72
C PRO A 76 11.26 -14.40 -10.93
N LEU A 77 10.76 -14.07 -12.11
CA LEU A 77 9.33 -13.93 -12.40
C LEU A 77 8.63 -15.24 -12.74
N ARG A 78 9.22 -16.38 -12.35
CA ARG A 78 8.68 -17.73 -12.61
C ARG A 78 7.28 -17.97 -12.04
N PHE A 79 6.86 -17.12 -11.10
CA PHE A 79 5.53 -17.17 -10.50
C PHE A 79 4.42 -16.63 -11.39
N LEU A 80 4.77 -15.81 -12.39
CA LEU A 80 3.82 -15.32 -13.37
C LEU A 80 3.30 -16.48 -14.24
N GLY A 81 2.01 -16.41 -14.57
CA GLY A 81 1.40 -17.26 -15.59
C GLY A 81 1.91 -16.92 -17.00
N ALA A 82 1.52 -17.71 -18.00
CA ALA A 82 1.86 -17.42 -19.39
C ALA A 82 1.25 -16.08 -19.87
N GLY A 83 2.03 -15.33 -20.64
CA GLY A 83 1.63 -14.04 -21.22
C GLY A 83 2.64 -12.94 -20.90
N THR A 84 2.23 -11.72 -21.22
CA THR A 84 3.01 -10.49 -21.04
C THR A 84 2.38 -9.64 -19.96
N TYR A 85 3.20 -9.05 -19.10
CA TYR A 85 2.76 -8.21 -17.99
C TYR A 85 3.33 -6.81 -18.14
N ASP A 86 2.47 -5.81 -17.97
CA ASP A 86 2.89 -4.43 -17.76
C ASP A 86 3.23 -4.27 -16.28
N VAL A 87 4.45 -3.80 -16.02
CA VAL A 87 5.02 -3.68 -14.69
C VAL A 87 5.13 -2.20 -14.35
N SER A 88 4.56 -1.82 -13.22
CA SER A 88 4.73 -0.49 -12.62
C SER A 88 5.55 -0.67 -11.34
N LEU A 89 6.81 -0.24 -11.37
CA LEU A 89 7.77 -0.34 -10.26
C LEU A 89 7.91 1.02 -9.59
N ILE A 90 7.68 1.06 -8.28
CA ILE A 90 7.97 2.19 -7.41
C ILE A 90 9.09 1.76 -6.47
N SER A 91 10.25 2.40 -6.58
CA SER A 91 11.44 2.12 -5.77
C SER A 91 11.91 3.37 -5.02
N ASP A 92 12.92 3.20 -4.17
CA ASP A 92 13.63 4.31 -3.55
C ASP A 92 14.15 5.29 -4.63
N GLY A 93 14.01 6.59 -4.38
CA GLY A 93 14.49 7.66 -5.25
C GLY A 93 15.87 8.20 -4.85
N GLU A 94 16.28 9.31 -5.45
CA GLU A 94 17.58 9.95 -5.18
C GLU A 94 17.75 10.41 -3.73
N ASP A 95 16.66 10.76 -3.06
CA ASP A 95 16.62 11.22 -1.67
C ASP A 95 15.65 10.36 -0.85
N VAL A 96 15.82 10.38 0.48
CA VAL A 96 15.04 9.57 1.44
C VAL A 96 13.51 9.78 1.39
N ASP A 97 13.06 10.93 0.89
CA ASP A 97 11.64 11.29 0.79
C ASP A 97 11.10 11.26 -0.65
N LYS A 98 11.88 10.73 -1.59
CA LYS A 98 11.52 10.63 -3.00
C LYS A 98 11.41 9.19 -3.44
N PHE A 99 10.54 8.97 -4.41
CA PHE A 99 10.37 7.68 -5.07
C PHE A 99 10.78 7.81 -6.53
N ALA A 100 11.35 6.73 -7.07
CA ALA A 100 11.51 6.55 -8.50
C ALA A 100 10.36 5.69 -9.03
N HIS A 101 9.93 5.96 -10.27
CA HIS A 101 8.88 5.21 -10.95
C HIS A 101 9.38 4.74 -12.31
N ALA A 102 9.26 3.45 -12.57
CA ALA A 102 9.62 2.83 -13.83
C ALA A 102 8.47 1.96 -14.34
N THR A 103 8.31 1.91 -15.66
CA THR A 103 7.34 1.03 -16.31
C THR A 103 8.04 0.13 -17.30
N GLU A 104 7.79 -1.17 -17.20
CA GLU A 104 8.44 -2.18 -18.02
C GLU A 104 7.45 -3.22 -18.51
N THR A 105 7.88 -4.02 -19.49
CA THR A 105 7.11 -5.14 -20.01
C THR A 105 7.90 -6.41 -19.80
N LEU A 106 7.42 -7.29 -18.92
CA LEU A 106 8.13 -8.50 -18.53
C LEU A 106 7.29 -9.75 -18.77
N ILE A 107 7.98 -10.88 -18.92
CA ILE A 107 7.41 -12.22 -19.02
C ILE A 107 7.93 -13.12 -17.90
N ARG A 108 7.28 -14.26 -17.69
CA ARG A 108 7.63 -15.22 -16.63
C ARG A 108 9.06 -15.79 -16.66
N ARG A 109 9.79 -15.57 -17.76
CA ARG A 109 11.18 -16.04 -17.95
C ARG A 109 12.20 -15.02 -17.47
N ASP A 110 11.78 -13.79 -17.25
CA ASP A 110 12.68 -12.70 -16.88
C ASP A 110 12.94 -12.70 -15.37
N THR A 111 13.99 -12.00 -14.98
CA THR A 111 14.31 -11.65 -13.59
C THR A 111 14.33 -10.14 -13.50
N MET A 112 13.53 -9.59 -12.59
CA MET A 112 13.55 -8.16 -12.28
C MET A 112 14.59 -7.91 -11.19
N THR A 113 15.54 -7.01 -11.45
CA THR A 113 16.60 -6.64 -10.50
C THR A 113 16.37 -5.22 -10.05
N VAL A 114 16.31 -4.99 -8.74
CA VAL A 114 16.05 -3.67 -8.16
C VAL A 114 17.11 -3.34 -7.12
N GLU A 115 17.69 -2.16 -7.22
CA GLU A 115 18.57 -1.61 -6.19
C GLU A 115 17.72 -1.08 -5.02
N LEU A 116 18.11 -1.43 -3.80
CA LEU A 116 17.49 -1.01 -2.56
C LEU A 116 18.39 0.00 -1.86
N ALA A 117 17.84 1.16 -1.50
CA ALA A 117 18.54 2.09 -0.63
C ALA A 117 18.72 1.46 0.78
N PRO A 118 19.67 1.97 1.60
CA PRO A 118 19.80 1.54 2.99
C PRO A 118 18.47 1.64 3.73
N ARG A 119 18.02 0.51 4.31
CA ARG A 119 16.71 0.38 4.99
C ARG A 119 15.50 0.73 4.12
N GLY A 120 15.66 0.63 2.80
CA GLY A 120 14.65 0.98 1.82
C GLY A 120 13.81 -0.22 1.37
N GLY A 121 13.27 -0.12 0.16
CA GLY A 121 12.38 -1.12 -0.40
C GLY A 121 11.85 -0.74 -1.78
N PHE A 122 10.99 -1.62 -2.30
CA PHE A 122 10.20 -1.29 -3.49
C PHE A 122 8.85 -1.98 -3.45
N VAL A 123 7.95 -1.49 -4.30
CA VAL A 123 6.72 -2.19 -4.67
C VAL A 123 6.56 -2.21 -6.19
N ALA A 124 6.10 -3.33 -6.71
CA ALA A 124 5.84 -3.50 -8.13
C ALA A 124 4.46 -4.12 -8.36
N ARG A 125 3.68 -3.55 -9.27
CA ARG A 125 2.42 -4.14 -9.75
C ARG A 125 2.62 -4.69 -11.16
N PHE A 126 2.18 -5.92 -11.37
CA PHE A 126 2.20 -6.63 -12.64
C PHE A 126 0.77 -6.83 -13.10
N THR A 127 0.39 -6.18 -14.20
CA THR A 127 -0.92 -6.31 -14.81
C THR A 127 -0.81 -7.13 -16.08
N ARG A 128 -1.59 -8.21 -16.19
CA ARG A 128 -1.55 -9.06 -17.39
C ARG A 128 -2.16 -8.31 -18.58
N ARG A 129 -1.42 -8.14 -19.67
CA ARG A 129 -1.97 -7.53 -20.90
C ARG A 129 -3.15 -8.34 -21.42
N GLY A 130 -4.24 -7.65 -21.73
CA GLY A 130 -5.46 -8.26 -22.28
C GLY A 130 -6.29 -9.04 -21.25
N ALA A 131 -5.94 -9.01 -19.96
CA ALA A 131 -6.87 -9.42 -18.93
C ALA A 131 -7.92 -8.30 -18.71
N PRO A 132 -9.18 -8.64 -18.39
CA PRO A 132 -10.13 -7.66 -17.92
C PRO A 132 -9.56 -6.96 -16.66
N GLU A 133 -9.75 -5.65 -16.58
CA GLU A 133 -9.31 -4.83 -15.44
C GLU A 133 -9.73 -5.50 -14.12
N PRO A 134 -8.82 -5.64 -13.13
CA PRO A 134 -9.21 -6.23 -11.86
C PRO A 134 -10.36 -5.41 -11.27
N ASP A 135 -11.38 -6.10 -10.75
CA ASP A 135 -12.57 -5.51 -10.13
C ASP A 135 -12.18 -4.24 -9.37
N ALA A 136 -12.61 -3.09 -9.89
CA ALA A 136 -12.39 -1.80 -9.26
C ALA A 136 -12.77 -1.92 -7.78
N PRO A 137 -12.01 -1.29 -6.85
CA PRO A 137 -12.31 -1.37 -5.44
C PRO A 137 -13.79 -1.04 -5.25
N THR A 138 -14.58 -2.02 -4.78
CA THR A 138 -16.02 -1.84 -4.60
C THR A 138 -16.20 -0.59 -3.75
N PRO A 139 -16.88 0.47 -4.26
CA PRO A 139 -17.07 1.67 -3.48
C PRO A 139 -17.73 1.27 -2.16
N ARG A 140 -17.02 1.48 -1.06
CA ARG A 140 -17.59 1.24 0.26
C ARG A 140 -18.81 2.14 0.34
N ALA A 141 -20.00 1.56 0.56
CA ALA A 141 -21.20 2.33 0.84
C ALA A 141 -20.84 3.37 1.89
N ALA A 142 -21.08 4.65 1.58
CA ALA A 142 -20.79 5.75 2.48
C ALA A 142 -21.41 5.43 3.84
N VAL A 143 -20.58 5.25 4.87
CA VAL A 143 -21.08 5.19 6.24
C VAL A 143 -21.56 6.60 6.54
N ALA A 144 -22.88 6.78 6.57
CA ALA A 144 -23.49 8.05 6.95
C ALA A 144 -22.86 8.51 8.28
N PRO A 145 -22.52 9.81 8.42
CA PRO A 145 -21.93 10.30 9.65
C PRO A 145 -22.87 9.96 10.81
N ALA A 146 -22.32 9.32 11.85
CA ALA A 146 -23.07 9.01 13.05
C ALA A 146 -23.74 10.30 13.56
N ALA A 147 -25.07 10.29 13.63
CA ALA A 147 -25.84 11.41 14.14
C ALA A 147 -25.33 11.75 15.55
N ARG A 148 -24.76 12.94 15.69
CA ARG A 148 -24.32 13.48 16.97
C ARG A 148 -25.53 13.52 17.90
N PRO A 149 -25.52 12.88 19.08
CA PRO A 149 -26.66 12.96 19.98
C PRO A 149 -26.89 14.42 20.38
N ALA A 150 -28.12 14.89 20.21
CA ALA A 150 -28.52 16.24 20.57
C ALA A 150 -28.22 16.49 22.05
N ALA A 151 -27.48 17.56 22.34
CA ALA A 151 -27.26 18.03 23.69
C ALA A 151 -28.61 18.39 24.31
N LYS A 152 -29.06 17.62 25.31
CA LYS A 152 -30.19 18.02 26.16
C LYS A 152 -29.75 19.24 26.97
N ASN A 153 -30.27 20.41 26.63
CA ASN A 153 -30.15 21.60 27.47
C ASN A 153 -30.79 21.32 28.84
N ALA A 154 -29.96 21.21 29.87
CA ALA A 154 -30.41 21.23 31.25
C ALA A 154 -30.86 22.66 31.61
N PRO A 155 -32.02 22.84 32.29
CA PRO A 155 -32.47 24.16 32.69
C PRO A 155 -31.53 24.76 33.74
N ARG A 156 -31.13 26.02 33.48
CA ARG A 156 -30.29 26.83 34.36
C ARG A 156 -31.04 27.09 35.67
N ALA A 157 -30.55 26.52 36.77
CA ALA A 157 -31.08 26.78 38.11
C ALA A 157 -31.00 28.28 38.43
N THR A 158 -32.15 28.87 38.73
CA THR A 158 -32.29 30.24 39.22
C THR A 158 -31.70 30.36 40.62
N SER A 159 -30.80 31.33 40.81
CA SER A 159 -30.20 31.66 42.10
C SER A 159 -31.26 32.20 43.07
N ARG A 160 -31.42 31.53 44.21
CA ARG A 160 -32.21 32.02 45.35
C ARG A 160 -31.37 33.05 46.14
N PRO A 161 -31.91 34.18 46.58
CA PRO A 161 -31.14 35.16 47.35
C PRO A 161 -30.85 34.65 48.76
N ARG A 162 -29.61 34.88 49.21
CA ARG A 162 -29.11 34.62 50.56
C ARG A 162 -29.88 35.47 51.56
N ARG A 163 -30.52 34.85 52.55
CA ARG A 163 -30.99 35.49 53.79
C ARG A 163 -30.46 34.67 54.95
N VAL A 164 -29.64 35.28 55.79
CA VAL A 164 -29.20 34.76 57.09
C VAL A 164 -29.10 35.99 58.03
N PRO A 165 -29.51 35.86 59.31
CA PRO A 165 -29.94 36.97 60.17
C PRO A 165 -28.81 37.83 60.75
#